data_AF-A0A6M0CU31-F1
#
_entry.id   AF-A0A6M0CU31-F1
#
_cell.length_a   1.000
_cell.length_b   1.000
_cell.length_c   1.000
_cell.angle_alpha   90.00
_cell.angle_beta   90.00
_cell.angle_gamma   90.00
#
_symmetry.space_group_name_H-M   'P 1'
#
loop_
_entity.id
_entity.type
_entity.pdbx_description
1 polymer ?
#
loop_
_entity_poly.entity_id
_entity_poly.type
_entity_poly.pdbx_seq_one_letter_code
_entity_poly.pdbx_strand_id
1 'polypeptide(L)' 'MSSTLIVQLDMRTLCQEADVPADYVIEIVEHGIVEPSGRTPEEWVFDDRAPVLAKRAVKLHQELELEWEGVALAL' A
#
# COMPACT_ATOMS: atom_id res chain seq x y z
N MET A 1 2.39 25.03 20.32
CA MET A 1 2.91 24.32 19.13
C MET A 1 2.06 23.07 18.99
N SER A 2 1.17 23.00 18.00
CA SER A 2 0.33 21.82 17.80
C SER A 2 1.17 20.71 17.19
N SER A 3 1.39 19.61 17.92
CA SER A 3 1.96 18.39 17.33
C SER A 3 0.89 17.77 16.45
N THR A 4 1.11 17.75 15.14
CA THR A 4 0.32 16.92 14.23
C THR A 4 0.64 15.46 14.54
N LEU A 5 -0.35 14.69 14.98
CA LEU A 5 -0.24 13.25 15.08
C LEU A 5 -0.31 12.66 13.67
N ILE A 6 0.77 12.01 13.23
CA ILE A 6 0.80 11.23 11.99
C ILE A 6 0.46 9.79 12.39
N VAL A 7 -0.62 9.24 11.82
CA VAL A 7 -0.94 7.83 11.99
C VAL A 7 0.03 7.02 11.15
N GLN A 8 0.68 6.05 11.79
CA GLN A 8 1.62 5.13 11.16
C GLN A 8 1.07 3.71 11.27
N LEU A 9 1.13 2.99 10.16
CA LEU A 9 0.59 1.63 10.02
C LEU A 9 1.74 0.68 9.71
N ASP A 10 1.78 -0.47 10.39
CA ASP A 10 2.65 -1.57 9.99
C ASP A 10 2.00 -2.40 8.87
N MET A 11 2.76 -3.34 8.29
CA MET A 11 2.26 -4.26 7.25
C MET A 11 0.95 -4.95 7.65
N ARG A 12 0.85 -5.43 8.90
CA ARG A 12 -0.35 -6.15 9.39
C ARG A 12 -1.57 -5.24 9.40
N THR A 13 -1.42 -4.03 9.95
CA THR A 13 -2.52 -3.06 10.07
C THR A 13 -2.97 -2.60 8.69
N LEU A 14 -2.02 -2.36 7.76
CA LEU A 14 -2.38 -2.03 6.38
C LEU A 14 -3.17 -3.16 5.71
N CYS A 15 -2.71 -4.42 5.79
CA CYS A 15 -3.42 -5.56 5.22
C CYS A 15 -4.86 -5.67 5.76
N GLN A 16 -5.03 -5.45 7.07
CA GLN A 16 -6.33 -5.52 7.73
C GLN A 16 -7.27 -4.37 7.32
N GLU A 17 -6.77 -3.13 7.28
CA GLU A 17 -7.57 -1.95 6.92
C GLU A 17 -7.94 -1.92 5.42
N ALA A 18 -7.00 -2.36 4.56
CA ALA A 18 -7.23 -2.41 3.13
C ALA A 18 -8.05 -3.65 2.70
N ASP A 19 -8.10 -4.69 3.53
CA ASP A 19 -8.57 -6.04 3.18
C ASP A 19 -7.80 -6.61 1.98
N VAL A 20 -6.46 -6.52 2.06
CA VAL A 20 -5.52 -6.90 1.00
C VAL A 20 -4.49 -7.90 1.55
N PRO A 21 -4.20 -9.01 0.84
CA PRO A 21 -3.18 -9.97 1.26
C PRO A 21 -1.77 -9.36 1.18
N ALA A 22 -0.87 -9.79 2.08
CA ALA A 22 0.48 -9.27 2.18
C ALA A 22 1.29 -9.36 0.87
N ASP A 23 1.12 -10.45 0.11
CA ASP A 23 1.79 -10.65 -1.19
C ASP A 23 1.44 -9.51 -2.16
N TYR A 24 0.19 -9.06 -2.18
CA TYR A 24 -0.23 -7.95 -3.04
C TYR A 24 0.34 -6.63 -2.54
N VAL A 25 0.44 -6.43 -1.22
CA VAL A 25 1.08 -5.23 -0.66
C VAL A 25 2.56 -5.19 -1.04
N ILE A 26 3.26 -6.33 -1.03
CA ILE A 26 4.66 -6.43 -1.47
C ILE A 26 4.78 -6.00 -2.93
N GLU A 27 3.98 -6.57 -3.83
CA GLU A 27 3.97 -6.19 -5.25
C GLU A 27 3.69 -4.69 -5.45
N ILE A 28 2.69 -4.16 -4.75
CA ILE A 28 2.34 -2.73 -4.79
C ILE A 28 3.52 -1.84 -4.37
N VAL A 29 4.28 -2.25 -3.36
CA VAL A 29 5.47 -1.53 -2.91
C VAL A 29 6.63 -1.66 -3.90
N GLU A 30 6.88 -2.86 -4.43
CA GLU A 30 7.94 -3.12 -5.42
C GLU A 30 7.74 -2.31 -6.70
N HIS A 31 6.49 -2.06 -7.09
CA HIS A 31 6.12 -1.23 -8.23
C HIS A 31 6.00 0.26 -7.90
N GLY A 32 6.28 0.67 -6.66
CA GLY A 32 6.28 2.07 -6.24
C GLY A 32 4.89 2.72 -6.14
N ILE A 33 3.82 1.93 -6.15
CA ILE A 33 2.45 2.43 -6.02
C ILE A 33 2.22 2.95 -4.60
N VAL A 34 2.78 2.25 -3.60
CA VAL A 34 2.82 2.69 -2.20
C VAL A 34 4.27 2.68 -1.75
N GLU A 35 4.72 3.74 -1.10
CA GLU A 35 6.09 3.84 -0.58
C GLU A 35 6.10 3.76 0.96
N PRO A 36 6.62 2.66 1.55
CA PRO A 36 6.86 2.58 2.98
C PRO A 36 8.17 3.25 3.39
N SER A 37 8.25 3.62 4.65
CA SER A 37 9.54 3.75 5.34
C SER A 37 10.04 2.37 5.79
N GLY A 38 11.35 2.14 5.83
CA GLY A 38 11.93 0.82 6.16
C GLY A 38 12.39 0.07 4.92
N ARG A 39 13.28 -0.92 5.07
CA ARG A 39 13.91 -1.60 3.92
C ARG A 39 13.33 -2.97 3.62
N THR A 40 12.65 -3.57 4.59
CA THR A 40 12.12 -4.92 4.51
C THR A 40 10.65 -4.93 4.92
N PRO A 41 9.84 -5.89 4.45
CA PRO A 41 8.42 -5.99 4.81
C PRO A 41 8.14 -5.95 6.32
N GLU A 42 9.05 -6.48 7.15
CA GLU A 42 8.94 -6.47 8.60
C GLU A 42 9.23 -5.09 9.23
N GLU A 43 9.99 -4.25 8.53
CA GLU A 43 10.33 -2.88 8.94
C GLU A 43 9.39 -1.83 8.34
N TRP A 44 8.50 -2.24 7.43
CA TRP A 44 7.67 -1.30 6.68
C TRP A 44 6.68 -0.56 7.58
N VAL A 45 6.71 0.76 7.44
CA VAL A 45 5.78 1.69 8.07
C VAL A 45 5.17 2.58 7.01
N PHE A 46 3.84 2.64 7.01
CA PHE A 46 3.02 3.36 6.04
C PHE A 46 2.27 4.52 6.70
N ASP A 47 1.88 5.51 5.89
CA ASP A 47 0.98 6.57 6.32
C ASP A 47 -0.50 6.16 6.23
N ASP A 48 -1.40 7.04 6.66
CA ASP A 48 -2.85 6.81 6.67
C ASP A 48 -3.50 6.73 5.28
N ARG A 49 -2.78 7.06 4.21
CA ARG A 49 -3.29 6.99 2.83
C ARG A 49 -3.01 5.64 2.18
N ALA A 50 -1.99 4.94 2.65
CA ALA A 50 -1.56 3.67 2.07
C ALA A 50 -2.66 2.61 1.97
N PRO A 51 -3.57 2.40 2.96
CA PRO A 51 -4.65 1.41 2.83
C PRO A 51 -5.62 1.74 1.69
N VAL A 52 -5.94 3.03 1.51
CA VAL A 52 -6.86 3.48 0.45
C VAL A 52 -6.22 3.28 -0.92
N LEU A 53 -4.92 3.58 -1.04
CA LEU A 53 -4.20 3.43 -2.30
C LEU A 53 -3.98 1.95 -2.66
N ALA A 54 -3.59 1.12 -1.69
CA ALA A 54 -3.46 -0.33 -1.87
C ALA A 54 -4.77 -0.96 -2.32
N LYS A 55 -5.89 -0.65 -1.65
CA LYS A 55 -7.21 -1.15 -2.04
C LYS A 55 -7.61 -0.74 -3.46
N ARG A 56 -7.29 0.48 -3.88
CA ARG A 56 -7.54 0.95 -5.26
C ARG A 56 -6.68 0.20 -6.27
N ALA A 57 -5.40 0.00 -5.98
CA ALA A 57 -4.48 -0.74 -6.83
C ALA A 57 -4.96 -2.18 -7.07
N VAL A 58 -5.33 -2.89 -6.00
CA VAL A 58 -5.89 -4.26 -6.10
C VAL A 58 -7.17 -4.27 -6.92
N LYS A 59 -8.05 -3.30 -6.71
CA LYS A 59 -9.30 -3.19 -7.47
C LYS A 59 -9.03 -2.98 -8.97
N LEU A 60 -8.09 -2.10 -9.35
CA LEU A 60 -7.71 -1.91 -10.75
C LEU A 60 -7.10 -3.18 -11.35
N HIS A 61 -6.17 -3.82 -10.63
CA HIS A 61 -5.55 -5.09 -11.04
C HIS A 61 -6.61 -6.14 -11.38
N GLN A 62 -7.61 -6.31 -10.51
CA GLN A 62 -8.65 -7.33 -10.66
C GLN A 62 -9.74 -6.97 -11.68
N GLU A 63 -10.23 -5.73 -11.67
CA GLU A 63 -11.36 -5.34 -12.53
C GLU A 63 -10.95 -5.10 -13.97
N LEU A 64 -9.70 -4.71 -14.21
CA LEU A 64 -9.17 -4.41 -15.53
C LEU A 64 -8.15 -5.45 -16.03
N GLU A 65 -7.89 -6.50 -15.22
CA GLU A 65 -6.89 -7.55 -15.52
C GLU A 65 -5.53 -6.96 -15.90
N LEU A 66 -5.14 -5.87 -15.23
CA LEU A 66 -3.88 -5.16 -15.47
C LEU A 66 -2.76 -5.76 -14.63
N GLU A 67 -1.59 -5.97 -15.22
CA GLU A 67 -0.37 -6.21 -14.45
C GLU A 67 0.00 -4.98 -13.58
N TRP A 68 0.82 -5.19 -12.55
CA TRP A 68 1.14 -4.15 -11.57
C TRP A 68 1.83 -2.93 -12.17
N GLU A 69 2.62 -3.07 -13.23
CA GLU A 69 3.19 -1.94 -13.97
C GLU A 69 2.10 -1.08 -14.63
N GLY A 70 1.03 -1.71 -15.12
CA GLY A 70 -0.12 -1.05 -15.70
C GLY A 70 -0.95 -0.33 -14.63
N VAL A 71 -1.08 -0.92 -13.44
CA VAL A 71 -1.73 -0.29 -12.29
C VAL A 71 -0.93 0.93 -11.81
N ALA A 72 0.40 0.83 -11.73
CA ALA A 72 1.28 1.92 -11.36
C ALA A 72 1.22 3.11 -12.33
N LEU A 73 1.01 2.85 -13.63
CA LEU A 73 0.82 3.90 -14.62
C LEU A 73 -0.55 4.59 -14.51
N ALA A 74 -1.57 3.88 -14.03
CA ALA A 74 -2.96 4.35 -13.99
C ALA A 74 -3.30 5.18 -12.74
N LEU A 75 -2.52 5.05 -11.65
CA LEU A 75 -2.71 5.74 -10.38
C LEU A 75 -1.80 6.96 -10.24
#